data_AF-A0A933V8M4-F1
#
_entry.id   AF-A0A933V8M4-F1
#
_cell.length_a   1.000
_cell.length_b   1.000
_cell.length_c   1.000
_cell.angle_alpha   90.00
_cell.angle_beta   90.00
_cell.angle_gamma   90.00
#
_symmetry.space_group_name_H-M   'P 1'
#
loop_
_entity.id
_entity.type
_entity.pdbx_description
1 polymer ?
#
loop_
_entity_poly.entity_id
_entity_poly.type
_entity_poly.pdbx_seq_one_letter_code
_entity_poly.pdbx_strand_id
1 'polypeptide(L)'
;MKWLAQLFQKSQSVSQVDEVKSRAYVAFTAWGPDGVKHRESKLADVFPDVPEATRLLWSAEFKKIDSEIWNIVQRGIREGSQRRFARELQSKFPFMNKQALDWAWSLASYYAIHG
;
A
#
# COMPACT_ATOMS: atom_id res chain seq x y z
N MET A 1 17.63 1.83 -32.91
CA MET A 1 17.41 0.97 -31.71
C MET A 1 17.60 1.69 -30.35
N LYS A 2 17.73 3.02 -30.26
CA LYS A 2 17.90 3.71 -28.95
C LYS A 2 16.61 3.84 -28.12
N TRP A 3 15.44 3.82 -28.77
CA TRP A 3 14.14 4.01 -28.11
C TRP A 3 13.70 2.83 -27.22
N LEU A 4 14.06 1.59 -27.57
CA LEU A 4 13.68 0.41 -26.79
C LEU A 4 14.44 0.32 -25.45
N ALA A 5 15.73 0.70 -25.42
CA ALA A 5 16.52 0.72 -24.20
C ALA A 5 16.01 1.77 -23.19
N GLN A 6 15.56 2.92 -23.68
CA GLN A 6 15.03 4.01 -22.86
C GLN A 6 13.67 3.65 -22.23
N LEU A 7 12.81 2.91 -22.95
CA LEU A 7 11.56 2.37 -22.41
C LEU A 7 11.81 1.30 -21.35
N PHE A 8 12.83 0.45 -21.55
CA PHE A 8 13.19 -0.61 -20.60
C PHE A 8 13.79 -0.07 -19.30
N GLN A 9 14.63 0.97 -19.37
CA GLN A 9 15.16 1.65 -18.18
C GLN A 9 14.07 2.39 -17.40
N LYS A 10 13.13 3.02 -18.11
CA LYS A 10 12.01 3.74 -17.49
C LYS A 10 10.98 2.79 -16.86
N SER A 11 10.75 1.61 -17.45
CA SER A 11 9.87 0.61 -16.84
C SER A 11 10.48 -0.05 -15.61
N GLN A 12 11.79 -0.31 -15.61
CA GLN A 12 12.51 -0.85 -14.44
C GLN A 12 12.52 0.12 -13.24
N SER A 13 12.66 1.42 -13.49
CA SER A 13 12.64 2.41 -12.41
C SER A 13 11.24 2.59 -11.80
N VAL A 14 10.19 2.55 -12.62
CA VAL A 14 8.79 2.61 -12.14
C VAL A 14 8.44 1.37 -11.32
N SER A 15 8.79 0.16 -11.79
CA SER A 15 8.51 -1.08 -11.04
C SER A 15 9.25 -1.11 -9.71
N GLN A 16 10.49 -0.62 -9.66
CA GLN A 16 11.27 -0.56 -8.42
C GLN A 16 10.66 0.44 -7.42
N VAL A 17 10.19 1.60 -7.89
CA VAL A 17 9.50 2.57 -7.02
C VAL A 17 8.20 1.98 -6.48
N ASP A 18 7.42 1.29 -7.31
CA ASP A 18 6.17 0.66 -6.90
C ASP A 18 6.40 -0.48 -5.88
N GLU A 19 7.46 -1.25 -6.04
CA GLU A 19 7.89 -2.26 -5.05
C GLU A 19 8.27 -1.63 -3.71
N VAL A 20 9.06 -0.54 -3.72
CA VAL A 20 9.41 0.18 -2.50
C VAL A 20 8.16 0.75 -1.83
N LYS A 21 7.28 1.39 -2.62
CA LYS A 21 6.06 2.01 -2.12
C LYS A 21 5.07 0.98 -1.56
N SER A 22 4.98 -0.21 -2.17
CA SER A 22 4.23 -1.35 -1.64
C SER A 22 4.73 -1.78 -0.27
N ARG A 23 6.06 -1.92 -0.11
CA ARG A 23 6.65 -2.26 1.20
C ARG A 23 6.43 -1.15 2.22
N ALA A 24 6.50 0.10 1.79
CA ALA A 24 6.22 1.26 2.64
C ALA A 24 4.76 1.27 3.13
N TYR A 25 3.79 0.91 2.28
CA TYR A 25 2.39 0.77 2.70
C TYR A 25 2.22 -0.28 3.81
N VAL A 26 2.85 -1.45 3.67
CA VAL A 26 2.80 -2.51 4.69
C VAL A 26 3.40 -2.00 6.00
N ALA A 27 4.58 -1.36 5.97
CA ALA A 27 5.20 -0.81 7.16
C ALA A 27 4.38 0.29 7.83
N PHE A 28 3.74 1.16 7.03
CA PHE A 28 2.89 2.25 7.51
C PHE A 28 1.66 1.75 8.29
N THR A 29 1.06 0.66 7.80
CA THR A 29 -0.17 0.08 8.38
C THR A 29 0.11 -1.01 9.43
N ALA A 30 1.35 -1.45 9.59
CA ALA A 30 1.74 -2.46 10.57
C ALA A 30 1.52 -2.00 12.02
N TRP A 31 0.81 -2.84 12.77
CA TRP A 31 0.73 -2.74 14.23
C TRP A 31 1.93 -3.44 14.87
N GLY A 32 2.48 -2.85 15.92
CA GLY A 32 3.62 -3.40 16.66
C GLY A 32 3.64 -2.82 18.08
N PRO A 33 4.54 -3.30 18.96
CA PRO A 33 4.68 -2.78 20.33
C PRO A 33 4.96 -1.27 20.34
N ASP A 34 5.54 -0.75 19.27
CA ASP A 34 5.68 0.69 18.98
C ASP A 34 4.38 1.35 18.48
N GLY A 35 3.20 0.89 18.92
CA GLY A 35 1.89 1.46 18.56
C GLY A 35 1.75 2.94 18.90
N VAL A 36 2.62 3.45 19.76
CA VAL A 36 2.75 4.86 20.17
C VAL A 36 3.49 5.71 19.14
N LYS A 37 4.35 5.13 18.29
CA LYS A 37 5.06 5.88 17.25
C LYS A 37 4.09 6.31 16.14
N HIS A 38 4.06 7.60 15.83
CA HIS A 38 3.34 8.15 14.67
C HIS A 38 3.74 7.39 13.40
N ARG A 39 2.75 7.01 12.57
CA ARG A 39 2.96 6.19 11.36
C ARG A 39 3.97 6.81 10.38
N GLU A 40 4.06 8.13 10.35
CA GLU A 40 5.01 8.89 9.53
C GLU A 40 6.46 8.71 10.04
N SER A 41 6.68 8.65 11.35
CA SER A 41 7.99 8.34 11.94
C SER A 41 8.44 6.91 11.61
N LYS A 42 7.50 5.95 11.57
CA LYS A 42 7.83 4.58 11.15
C LYS A 42 8.38 4.50 9.73
N LEU A 43 7.85 5.32 8.81
CA LEU A 43 8.36 5.39 7.45
C LEU A 43 9.76 5.98 7.39
N ALA A 44 10.08 6.98 8.23
CA ALA A 44 11.43 7.52 8.29
C ALA A 44 12.44 6.49 8.84
N ASP A 45 12.04 5.71 9.84
CA ASP A 45 12.88 4.65 10.44
C ASP A 45 13.17 3.52 9.43
N VAL A 46 12.15 3.07 8.68
CA VAL A 46 12.27 1.90 7.77
C VAL A 46 12.79 2.29 6.38
N PHE A 47 12.51 3.52 5.93
CA PHE A 47 12.90 4.02 4.61
C PHE A 47 13.67 5.35 4.74
N PRO A 48 14.86 5.35 5.36
CA PRO A 48 15.64 6.57 5.58
C PRO A 48 16.05 7.24 4.27
N ASP A 49 16.33 6.44 3.23
CA ASP A 49 16.80 6.90 1.91
C ASP A 49 15.68 7.54 1.05
N VAL A 50 14.41 7.38 1.42
CA VAL A 50 13.29 8.01 0.70
C VAL A 50 13.15 9.45 1.19
N PRO A 51 13.16 10.47 0.31
CA PRO A 51 13.02 11.86 0.74
C PRO A 51 11.77 12.10 1.59
N GLU A 52 11.85 12.98 2.59
CA GLU A 52 10.74 13.27 3.50
C GLU A 52 9.47 13.71 2.76
N ALA A 53 9.60 14.60 1.78
CA ALA A 53 8.49 15.02 0.92
C ALA A 53 7.79 13.82 0.24
N THR A 54 8.57 12.84 -0.23
CA THR A 54 8.03 11.61 -0.82
C THR A 54 7.32 10.75 0.23
N ARG A 55 7.88 10.60 1.44
CA ARG A 55 7.24 9.87 2.54
C ARG A 55 5.92 10.51 2.97
N LEU A 56 5.83 11.85 2.99
CA LEU A 56 4.59 12.58 3.28
C LEU A 56 3.53 12.36 2.20
N LEU A 57 3.91 12.42 0.93
CA LEU A 57 3.01 12.11 -0.20
C LEU A 57 2.48 10.67 -0.11
N TRP A 58 3.36 9.70 0.14
CA TRP A 58 2.98 8.31 0.32
C TRP A 58 2.05 8.13 1.52
N SER A 59 2.34 8.77 2.66
CA SER A 59 1.50 8.71 3.86
C SER A 59 0.08 9.21 3.58
N ALA A 60 -0.07 10.31 2.83
CA ALA A 60 -1.38 10.82 2.44
C ALA A 60 -2.14 9.85 1.53
N GLU A 61 -1.44 9.19 0.61
CA GLU A 61 -2.04 8.16 -0.26
C GLU A 61 -2.41 6.89 0.51
N PHE A 62 -1.57 6.44 1.45
CA PHE A 62 -1.85 5.29 2.29
C PHE A 62 -3.07 5.50 3.21
N LYS A 63 -3.27 6.73 3.70
CA LYS A 63 -4.51 7.12 4.42
C LYS A 63 -5.75 6.95 3.54
N LYS A 64 -5.66 7.24 2.23
CA LYS A 64 -6.78 7.00 1.28
C LYS A 64 -7.04 5.50 1.09
N ILE A 65 -6.00 4.67 1.09
CA ILE A 65 -6.15 3.20 1.03
C ILE A 65 -6.89 2.69 2.25
N ASP A 66 -6.50 3.12 3.47
CA ASP A 66 -7.21 2.75 4.71
C ASP A 66 -8.71 3.10 4.63
N SER A 67 -9.05 4.31 4.18
CA SER A 67 -10.44 4.73 4.00
C SER A 67 -11.18 3.89 2.94
N GLU A 68 -10.52 3.51 1.86
CA GLU A 68 -11.11 2.66 0.82
C GLU A 68 -11.37 1.24 1.34
N ILE A 69 -10.43 0.67 2.09
CA ILE A 69 -10.61 -0.63 2.74
C ILE A 69 -11.83 -0.59 3.66
N TRP A 70 -11.94 0.46 4.48
CA TRP A 70 -13.11 0.67 5.34
C TRP A 70 -14.43 0.74 4.55
N ASN A 71 -14.46 1.52 3.47
CA ASN A 71 -15.64 1.62 2.61
C ASN A 71 -16.03 0.28 1.96
N ILE A 72 -15.05 -0.55 1.59
CA ILE A 72 -15.32 -1.90 1.09
C ILE A 72 -15.94 -2.77 2.19
N VAL A 73 -15.38 -2.73 3.40
CA VAL A 73 -15.89 -3.47 4.57
C VAL A 73 -17.34 -3.07 4.89
N GLN A 74 -17.65 -1.78 4.91
CA GLN A 74 -18.99 -1.24 5.17
C GLN A 74 -20.03 -1.70 4.13
N ARG A 75 -19.62 -1.98 2.90
CA ARG A 75 -20.50 -2.56 1.86
C ARG A 75 -20.69 -4.08 1.99
N GLY A 76 -19.95 -4.71 2.91
CA GLY A 76 -19.98 -6.15 3.17
C GLY A 76 -19.00 -6.93 2.30
N ILE A 77 -18.35 -7.92 2.92
CA ILE A 77 -17.40 -8.83 2.28
C ILE A 77 -18.09 -10.19 2.03
N ARG A 78 -18.32 -10.58 0.76
CA ARG A 78 -18.98 -11.87 0.37
C ARG A 78 -17.98 -12.92 -0.13
N GLU A 79 -18.32 -14.22 -0.17
CA GLU A 79 -17.44 -15.28 -0.70
C GLU A 79 -16.84 -14.99 -2.09
N GLY A 80 -15.58 -15.36 -2.30
CA GLY A 80 -14.77 -14.91 -3.46
C GLY A 80 -14.24 -13.47 -3.32
N SER A 81 -14.46 -12.85 -2.16
CA SER A 81 -14.10 -11.48 -1.78
C SER A 81 -12.64 -11.14 -2.00
N GLN A 82 -11.68 -11.96 -1.57
CA GLN A 82 -10.27 -11.56 -1.61
C GLN A 82 -9.82 -11.22 -3.04
N ARG A 83 -10.20 -12.01 -4.04
CA ARG A 83 -9.84 -11.73 -5.45
C ARG A 83 -10.58 -10.51 -6.01
N ARG A 84 -11.82 -10.26 -5.58
CA ARG A 84 -12.59 -9.06 -5.99
C ARG A 84 -12.05 -7.80 -5.33
N PHE A 85 -11.81 -7.87 -4.03
CA PHE A 85 -11.15 -6.87 -3.19
C PHE A 85 -9.79 -6.49 -3.77
N ALA A 86 -8.93 -7.48 -4.04
CA ALA A 86 -7.61 -7.24 -4.61
C ALA A 86 -7.70 -6.53 -5.97
N ARG A 87 -8.63 -6.94 -6.85
CA ARG A 87 -8.85 -6.26 -8.13
C ARG A 87 -9.33 -4.83 -7.98
N GLU A 88 -10.22 -4.57 -7.02
CA GLU A 88 -10.76 -3.25 -6.74
C GLU A 88 -9.70 -2.31 -6.15
N LEU A 89 -8.86 -2.79 -5.23
CA LEU A 89 -7.74 -1.99 -4.73
C LEU A 89 -6.67 -1.78 -5.79
N GLN A 90 -6.28 -2.82 -6.54
CA GLN A 90 -5.27 -2.69 -7.59
C GLN A 90 -5.66 -1.69 -8.67
N SER A 91 -6.94 -1.60 -9.03
CA SER A 91 -7.41 -0.65 -10.05
C SER A 91 -7.32 0.80 -9.58
N LYS A 92 -7.47 1.05 -8.27
CA LYS A 92 -7.34 2.38 -7.64
C LYS A 92 -5.90 2.71 -7.25
N PHE A 93 -5.12 1.71 -6.88
CA PHE A 93 -3.76 1.83 -6.36
C PHE A 93 -2.83 0.84 -7.08
N PRO A 94 -2.42 1.13 -8.34
CA PRO A 94 -1.69 0.18 -9.18
C PRO A 94 -0.32 -0.22 -8.67
N PHE A 95 0.26 0.56 -7.74
CA PHE A 95 1.56 0.25 -7.16
C PHE A 95 1.51 -0.93 -6.19
N MET A 96 0.32 -1.30 -5.66
CA MET A 96 0.19 -2.35 -4.65
C MET A 96 0.58 -3.70 -5.27
N ASN A 97 1.58 -4.36 -4.73
CA ASN A 97 1.93 -5.71 -5.14
C ASN A 97 1.13 -6.76 -4.33
N LYS A 98 1.34 -8.05 -4.64
CA LYS A 98 0.65 -9.14 -3.94
C LYS A 98 0.76 -9.04 -2.41
N GLN A 99 1.93 -8.70 -1.88
CA GLN A 99 2.15 -8.58 -0.44
C GLN A 99 1.30 -7.45 0.16
N ALA A 100 1.30 -6.27 -0.47
CA ALA A 100 0.49 -5.14 -0.04
C ALA A 100 -1.01 -5.46 -0.08
N LEU A 101 -1.48 -6.17 -1.11
CA LEU A 101 -2.88 -6.59 -1.24
C LEU A 101 -3.28 -7.63 -0.18
N ASP A 102 -2.44 -8.61 0.09
CA ASP A 102 -2.68 -9.62 1.13
C ASP A 102 -2.73 -8.99 2.52
N TRP A 103 -1.87 -7.99 2.77
CA TRP A 103 -1.89 -7.21 4.00
C TRP A 103 -3.18 -6.38 4.13
N ALA A 104 -3.56 -5.66 3.07
CA ALA A 104 -4.81 -4.90 3.02
C ALA A 104 -6.04 -5.80 3.25
N TRP A 105 -6.03 -7.03 2.73
CA TRP A 105 -7.08 -8.01 2.98
C TRP A 105 -7.16 -8.44 4.46
N SER A 106 -5.99 -8.59 5.10
CA SER A 106 -5.92 -8.89 6.54
C SER A 106 -6.51 -7.75 7.38
N LEU A 107 -6.21 -6.49 7.02
CA LEU A 107 -6.82 -5.31 7.65
C LEU A 107 -8.34 -5.25 7.42
N ALA A 108 -8.80 -5.53 6.20
CA ALA A 108 -10.22 -5.57 5.88
C ALA A 108 -10.95 -6.62 6.73
N SER A 109 -10.34 -7.80 6.91
CA SER A 109 -10.88 -8.87 7.74
C SER A 109 -10.95 -8.46 9.21
N TYR A 110 -9.92 -7.77 9.73
CA TYR A 110 -9.93 -7.21 11.08
C TYR A 110 -11.06 -6.18 11.26
N TYR A 111 -11.19 -5.23 10.34
CA TYR A 111 -12.24 -4.21 10.37
C TYR A 111 -13.64 -4.82 10.26
N ALA A 112 -13.82 -5.92 9.53
CA ALA A 112 -15.11 -6.60 9.44
C ALA A 112 -15.53 -7.28 10.76
N ILE A 113 -14.58 -7.63 11.63
CA ILE A 113 -14.82 -8.29 12.92
C ILE A 113 -14.92 -7.27 14.07
N HIS A 114 -14.11 -6.22 14.03
CA HIS A 114 -13.91 -5.29 15.15
C HIS A 114 -14.32 -3.84 14.87
N GLY A 115 -14.72 -3.53 13.64
CA GLY A 115 -15.17 -2.20 13.22
C GLY A 115 -16.66 -1.96 13.40
#